data_AF-A0A7L2QJU5-F1
#
_entry.id   AF-A0A7L2QJU5-F1
#
_cell.length_a   1.000
_cell.length_b   1.000
_cell.length_c   1.000
_cell.angle_alpha   90.00
_cell.angle_beta   90.00
_cell.angle_gamma   90.00
#
_symmetry.space_group_name_H-M   'P 1'
#
loop_
_entity.id
_entity.type
_entity.pdbx_description
1 polymer ?
#
loop_
_entity_poly.entity_id
_entity_poly.type
_entity_poly.pdbx_seq_one_letter_code
_entity_poly.pdbx_strand_id
1 'polypeptide(L)'
;QGFQVLVETEWLDFGHKFADRCGHGENSDDLNERCPVFLQWLDCVHQLQRQFPCSFEFNEAFLVKLVQHTYSCLFGTFLCNNAKER
;
A
#
# COMPACT_ATOMS: atom_id res chain seq x y z
N GLN A 1 6.68 1.87 -14.63
CA GLN A 1 6.49 3.11 -13.83
C GLN A 1 5.03 3.44 -13.50
N GLY A 2 4.06 3.21 -14.41
CA GLY A 2 2.66 3.62 -14.19
C GLY A 2 1.99 3.08 -12.92
N PHE A 3 2.36 1.87 -12.46
CA PHE A 3 1.81 1.32 -11.22
C PHE A 3 2.25 2.09 -9.96
N GLN A 4 3.48 2.63 -9.95
CA GLN A 4 3.94 3.46 -8.84
C GLN A 4 3.14 4.77 -8.78
N VAL A 5 2.94 5.40 -9.94
CA VAL A 5 2.09 6.60 -10.07
C VAL A 5 0.67 6.31 -9.58
N LEU A 6 0.09 5.16 -9.96
CA LEU A 6 -1.24 4.76 -9.49
C LEU A 6 -1.31 4.64 -7.97
N VAL A 7 -0.28 4.07 -7.33
CA VAL A 7 -0.22 3.99 -5.85
C VAL A 7 -0.08 5.39 -5.25
N GLU A 8 0.82 6.22 -5.79
CA GLU A 8 1.00 7.60 -5.32
C GLU A 8 -0.28 8.41 -5.42
N THR A 9 -0.94 8.44 -6.58
CA THR A 9 -2.16 9.23 -6.74
C THR A 9 -3.32 8.63 -5.97
N GLU A 10 -3.74 7.40 -6.27
CA GLU A 10 -5.03 6.87 -5.79
C GLU A 10 -4.99 6.43 -4.32
N TRP A 11 -3.82 6.11 -3.78
CA TRP A 11 -3.70 5.67 -2.39
C TRP A 11 -3.09 6.74 -1.50
N LEU A 12 -2.02 7.39 -1.93
CA LEU A 12 -1.31 8.35 -1.07
C LEU A 12 -1.99 9.72 -1.12
N ASP A 13 -2.17 10.29 -2.31
CA ASP A 13 -2.68 11.66 -2.48
C ASP A 13 -4.18 11.75 -2.15
N PHE A 14 -4.95 10.73 -2.54
CA PHE A 14 -6.37 10.63 -2.20
C PHE A 14 -6.64 10.28 -0.71
N GLY A 15 -5.60 10.04 0.08
CA GLY A 15 -5.69 10.02 1.55
C GLY A 15 -6.08 8.68 2.14
N HIS A 16 -5.58 7.56 1.59
CA HIS A 16 -5.65 6.30 2.31
C HIS A 16 -4.88 6.41 3.63
N LYS A 17 -5.53 6.04 4.73
CA LYS A 17 -5.02 6.20 6.10
C LYS A 17 -3.96 5.14 6.46
N PHE A 18 -2.81 5.14 5.79
CA PHE A 18 -1.79 4.10 5.98
C PHE A 18 -1.31 3.99 7.43
N ALA A 19 -1.14 5.11 8.14
CA ALA A 19 -0.70 5.07 9.53
C ALA A 19 -1.70 4.33 10.42
N ASP A 20 -2.99 4.66 10.29
CA ASP A 20 -4.07 4.04 11.06
C ASP A 20 -4.27 2.57 10.65
N ARG A 21 -4.32 2.30 9.34
CA ARG A 21 -4.63 0.95 8.81
C ARG A 21 -3.53 -0.05 9.08
N CYS A 22 -2.27 0.38 9.04
CA CYS A 22 -1.10 -0.47 9.27
C CYS A 22 -0.64 -0.45 10.73
N GLY A 23 -1.20 0.43 11.57
CA GLY A 23 -0.84 0.57 12.97
C GLY A 23 0.56 1.15 13.17
N HIS A 24 0.92 2.15 12.37
CA HIS A 24 2.17 2.89 12.54
C HIS A 24 2.03 4.02 13.57
N GLY A 25 3.11 4.27 14.33
CA GLY A 25 3.20 5.43 15.22
C GLY A 25 2.55 5.25 16.60
N GLU A 26 2.70 6.29 17.42
CA GLU A 26 2.35 6.29 18.86
C GLU A 26 0.84 6.29 19.12
N ASN A 27 0.01 6.68 18.14
CA ASN A 27 -1.46 6.73 18.24
C ASN A 27 -2.15 5.51 17.60
N SER A 28 -1.42 4.43 17.35
CA SER A 28 -1.94 3.21 16.69
C SER A 28 -2.78 2.31 17.61
N ASP A 29 -3.23 2.83 18.75
CA ASP A 29 -3.91 2.09 19.81
C ASP A 29 -5.34 1.65 19.44
N ASP A 30 -5.97 2.32 18.48
CA ASP A 30 -7.29 1.90 18.00
C ASP A 30 -7.17 0.69 17.06
N LEU A 31 -7.22 -0.50 17.66
CA LEU A 31 -7.21 -1.77 16.94
C LEU A 31 -8.38 -1.91 15.96
N ASN A 32 -9.48 -1.16 16.13
CA ASN A 32 -10.62 -1.22 15.20
C ASN A 32 -10.34 -0.50 13.88
N GLU A 33 -9.38 0.44 13.87
CA GLU A 33 -8.98 1.11 12.64
C GLU A 33 -7.99 0.28 11.82
N ARG A 34 -7.34 -0.74 12.40
CA ARG A 34 -6.39 -1.58 11.68
C ARG A 34 -7.10 -2.51 10.72
N CYS A 35 -6.81 -2.40 9.42
CA CYS A 35 -7.38 -3.30 8.42
C CYS A 35 -6.49 -3.43 7.18
N PRO A 36 -6.45 -4.62 6.53
CA PRO A 36 -5.51 -4.92 5.45
C PRO A 36 -6.02 -4.46 4.07
N VAL A 37 -6.57 -3.25 3.95
CA VAL A 37 -7.24 -2.78 2.71
C VAL A 37 -6.26 -2.68 1.54
N PHE A 38 -5.08 -2.09 1.74
CA PHE A 38 -4.06 -2.00 0.70
C PHE A 38 -3.52 -3.39 0.30
N LEU A 39 -3.33 -4.28 1.28
CA LEU A 39 -2.92 -5.65 1.02
C LEU A 39 -3.97 -6.41 0.20
N GLN A 40 -5.25 -6.26 0.52
CA GLN A 40 -6.34 -6.88 -0.23
C GLN A 40 -6.37 -6.40 -1.68
N TRP A 41 -6.15 -5.10 -1.90
CA TRP A 41 -6.03 -4.56 -3.26
C TRP A 41 -4.83 -5.14 -4.02
N LEU A 42 -3.67 -5.27 -3.37
CA LEU A 42 -2.49 -5.91 -3.98
C LEU A 42 -2.70 -7.39 -4.29
N ASP A 43 -3.45 -8.12 -3.45
CA ASP A 43 -3.88 -9.48 -3.77
C ASP A 43 -4.75 -9.50 -5.03
N CYS A 44 -5.73 -8.59 -5.17
CA CYS A 44 -6.50 -8.46 -6.40
C CYS A 44 -5.61 -8.20 -7.64
N VAL A 45 -4.61 -7.33 -7.52
CA VAL A 45 -3.63 -7.08 -8.60
C VAL A 45 -2.84 -8.35 -8.92
N HIS A 46 -2.42 -9.11 -7.90
CA HIS A 46 -1.74 -10.38 -8.09
C HIS A 46 -2.64 -11.42 -8.79
N GLN A 47 -3.93 -11.51 -8.44
CA GLN A 47 -4.87 -12.40 -9.14
C GLN A 47 -5.01 -12.02 -10.62
N LEU A 48 -5.05 -10.72 -10.94
CA LEU A 48 -5.05 -10.26 -12.34
C LEU A 48 -3.74 -10.60 -13.05
N GLN A 49 -2.60 -10.43 -12.38
CA GLN A 49 -1.29 -10.79 -12.94
C GLN A 49 -1.21 -12.29 -13.28
N ARG A 50 -1.78 -13.16 -12.44
CA ARG A 50 -1.86 -14.60 -12.69
C ARG A 50 -2.76 -14.94 -13.88
N GLN A 51 -3.86 -14.21 -14.06
CA GLN A 51 -4.78 -14.41 -15.20
C GLN A 51 -4.21 -13.86 -16.51
N PHE A 52 -3.38 -12.81 -16.45
CA PHE A 52 -2.83 -12.11 -17.62
C PHE A 52 -1.29 -11.96 -17.51
N PRO A 53 -0.51 -13.05 -17.69
CA PRO A 53 0.93 -13.06 -17.39
C PRO A 53 1.78 -12.05 -18.18
N CYS A 54 1.31 -11.61 -19.35
CA CYS A 54 2.02 -10.68 -20.23
C CYS A 54 1.47 -9.24 -20.19
N SER A 55 0.48 -8.95 -19.35
CA SER A 55 -0.17 -7.62 -19.29
C SER A 55 0.46 -6.67 -18.27
N PHE A 56 1.38 -7.16 -17.44
CA PHE A 56 2.03 -6.39 -16.40
C PHE A 56 3.55 -6.39 -16.61
N GLU A 57 4.17 -5.21 -16.50
CA GLU A 57 5.63 -5.03 -16.58
C GLU A 57 6.34 -5.54 -15.31
N PHE A 58 5.71 -5.35 -14.15
CA PHE A 58 6.25 -5.76 -12.85
C PHE A 58 5.96 -7.24 -12.56
N ASN A 59 6.75 -7.82 -11.65
CA ASN A 59 6.63 -9.22 -11.24
C ASN A 59 6.02 -9.35 -9.83
N GLU A 60 5.75 -10.58 -9.40
CA GLU A 60 5.20 -10.87 -8.07
C GLU A 60 6.09 -10.35 -6.93
N ALA A 61 7.42 -10.48 -7.08
CA ALA A 61 8.38 -10.01 -6.08
C ALA A 61 8.26 -8.50 -5.82
N PHE A 62 7.88 -7.71 -6.84
CA PHE A 62 7.59 -6.29 -6.68
C PHE A 62 6.37 -6.05 -5.77
N LEU A 63 5.28 -6.81 -5.95
CA LEU A 63 4.08 -6.69 -5.09
C LEU A 63 4.40 -7.08 -3.64
N VAL A 64 5.14 -8.18 -3.45
CA VAL A 64 5.60 -8.63 -2.12
C VAL A 64 6.44 -7.54 -1.45
N LYS A 65 7.36 -6.94 -2.19
CA LYS A 65 8.21 -5.85 -1.68
C LYS A 65 7.40 -4.62 -1.28
N LEU A 66 6.34 -4.32 -2.03
CA LEU A 66 5.44 -3.21 -1.71
C LEU A 66 4.74 -3.45 -0.38
N VAL A 67 4.13 -4.64 -0.19
CA VAL A 67 3.51 -5.05 1.09
C VAL A 67 4.51 -4.97 2.24
N GLN A 68 5.70 -5.53 2.07
CA GLN A 68 6.74 -5.51 3.10
C GLN A 68 7.07 -4.08 3.55
N HIS A 69 7.24 -3.16 2.59
CA HIS A 69 7.52 -1.76 2.90
C HIS A 69 6.31 -0.94 3.34
N THR A 70 5.09 -1.43 3.12
CA THR A 70 3.90 -0.88 3.77
C THR A 70 3.94 -1.08 5.27
N TYR A 71 4.54 -2.16 5.81
CA TYR A 71 4.58 -2.40 7.26
C TYR A 71 5.95 -2.13 7.91
N SER A 72 7.04 -2.12 7.13
CA SER A 72 8.39 -2.06 7.70
C SER A 72 8.78 -0.69 8.27
N CYS A 73 8.03 0.37 7.96
CA CYS A 73 8.37 1.77 8.28
C CYS A 73 9.78 2.20 7.83
N LEU A 74 10.38 1.48 6.88
CA LEU A 74 11.76 1.74 6.43
C LEU A 74 11.84 3.00 5.55
N PHE A 75 10.76 3.29 4.84
CA PHE A 75 10.64 4.44 3.94
C PHE A 75 9.42 5.28 4.35
N GLY A 76 9.50 6.59 4.09
CA GLY A 76 8.43 7.54 4.38
C GLY A 76 7.14 7.35 3.55
N THR A 77 7.17 6.48 2.53
CA THR A 77 6.10 6.33 1.53
C THR A 77 4.74 5.96 2.12
N PHE A 78 4.67 5.25 3.25
CA PHE A 78 3.42 4.73 3.84
C PHE A 78 3.25 5.11 5.32
N LEU A 79 3.87 6.21 5.78
CA LEU A 79 3.87 6.57 7.20
C LEU A 79 2.68 7.44 7.65
N CYS A 80 2.08 8.21 6.75
CA CYS A 80 1.07 9.24 7.09
C CYS A 80 -0.30 8.93 6.50
N ASN A 81 -1.37 9.56 7.00
CA ASN A 81 -2.74 9.28 6.58
C ASN A 81 -3.25 10.14 5.42
N ASN A 82 -2.55 11.22 5.08
CA ASN A 82 -2.91 12.11 3.99
C ASN A 82 -1.71 12.95 3.54
N ALA A 83 -1.88 13.67 2.43
CA ALA A 83 -0.85 14.54 1.86
C ALA A 83 -0.45 15.72 2.75
N LYS A 84 -1.30 16.15 3.70
CA LYS A 84 -0.98 17.26 4.62
C LYS A 84 -0.04 16.80 5.75
N GLU A 85 -0.15 15.55 6.18
CA GLU A 85 0.69 14.93 7.20
C GLU A 85 2.02 14.40 6.66
N ARG A 86 2.13 14.23 5.35
CA ARG A 86 3.32 13.76 4.65
C ARG A 86 4.30 14.89 4.36
#